data_AF-A0A7J4EKE7-F1
#
_entry.id   AF-A0A7J4EKE7-F1
#
_cell.length_a   1.000
_cell.length_b   1.000
_cell.length_c   1.000
_cell.angle_alpha   90.00
_cell.angle_beta   90.00
_cell.angle_gamma   90.00
#
_symmetry.space_group_name_H-M   'P 1'
#
loop_
_entity.id
_entity.type
_entity.pdbx_description
1 polymer ?
#
loop_
_entity_poly.entity_id
_entity_poly.type
_entity_poly.pdbx_seq_one_letter_code
_entity_poly.pdbx_strand_id
1 'polypeptide(L)' 'MENNSEHYMEIKMSGGWYITISLTSSKKYGKEYVEIAKERSGKKKGIFNLNPKYVRELGETLIKFADANKL' A
#
# COMPACT_ATOMS: atom_id res chain seq x y z
N MET A 1 -14.21 2.89 17.52
CA MET A 1 -14.57 2.64 16.11
C MET A 1 -13.44 1.84 15.50
N GLU A 2 -13.71 0.58 15.22
CA GLU A 2 -12.75 -0.38 14.67
C GLU A 2 -12.43 0.03 13.24
N ASN A 3 -11.22 0.55 12.99
CA ASN A 3 -10.72 0.72 11.63
C ASN A 3 -10.30 -0.66 11.14
N ASN A 4 -11.25 -1.41 10.60
CA ASN A 4 -10.98 -2.68 9.95
C ASN A 4 -10.34 -2.41 8.58
N SER A 5 -9.12 -1.85 8.59
CA SER A 5 -8.30 -1.81 7.38
C SER A 5 -7.82 -3.24 7.15
N GLU A 6 -8.47 -3.93 6.22
CA GLU A 6 -7.97 -5.21 5.74
C GLU A 6 -6.57 -4.97 5.15
N HIS A 7 -5.54 -5.45 5.86
CA HIS A 7 -4.18 -5.44 5.39
C HIS A 7 -4.03 -6.58 4.39
N TYR A 8 -3.91 -6.24 3.11
CA TYR A 8 -3.89 -7.24 2.04
C TYR A 8 -2.51 -7.84 1.83
N MET A 9 -1.44 -7.15 2.23
CA MET A 9 -0.07 -7.66 2.08
C MET A 9 0.94 -6.92 2.96
N GLU A 10 1.91 -7.66 3.50
CA GLU A 10 3.10 -7.13 4.18
C GLU A 10 4.37 -7.65 3.50
N ILE A 11 5.22 -6.76 2.99
CA ILE A 11 6.54 -7.10 2.45
C ILE A 11 7.59 -6.71 3.49
N LYS A 12 8.26 -7.71 4.07
CA LYS A 12 9.36 -7.50 5.03
C LYS A 12 10.51 -6.73 4.39
N MET A 13 10.96 -5.67 5.07
CA MET A 13 12.18 -4.94 4.76
C MET A 13 13.22 -5.11 5.87
N SER A 14 14.38 -4.48 5.72
CA SER A 14 15.40 -4.41 6.76
C SER A 14 14.97 -3.53 7.95
N GLY A 15 15.54 -3.81 9.13
CA GLY A 15 15.35 -2.99 10.33
C GLY A 15 13.93 -3.01 10.92
N GLY A 16 13.18 -4.09 10.69
CA GLY A 16 11.83 -4.28 11.24
C GLY A 16 10.76 -3.40 10.59
N TRP A 17 11.02 -2.91 9.39
CA TRP A 17 10.03 -2.19 8.58
C TRP A 17 9.33 -3.13 7.61
N TYR A 18 8.10 -2.78 7.27
CA TYR A 18 7.27 -3.51 6.32
C TYR A 18 6.70 -2.52 5.31
N ILE A 19 6.57 -2.91 4.04
CA ILE A 19 5.64 -2.23 3.14
C ILE A 19 4.27 -2.88 3.36
N THR A 20 3.28 -2.07 3.68
CA THR A 20 1.89 -2.50 3.86
C THR A 20 1.03 -1.95 2.72
N ILE A 21 0.05 -2.75 2.29
CA ILE A 21 -0.99 -2.33 1.34
C ILE A 21 -2.36 -2.59 1.99
N SER A 22 -3.20 -1.56 2.10
CA SER A 22 -4.54 -1.68 2.69
C SER A 22 -5.59 -0.92 1.91
N LEU A 23 -6.83 -1.44 1.87
CA LEU A 23 -7.98 -0.66 1.41
C LEU A 23 -8.52 0.15 2.60
N THR A 24 -8.61 1.46 2.44
CA THR A 24 -9.04 2.39 3.48
C THR A 24 -10.17 3.27 2.96
N SER A 25 -11.05 3.72 3.84
CA SER A 25 -12.13 4.66 3.52
C SER A 25 -11.85 6.05 4.09
N SER A 26 -12.04 7.09 3.27
CA SER A 26 -11.99 8.47 3.74
C SER A 26 -13.33 8.87 4.35
N LYS A 27 -13.36 9.09 5.67
CA LYS A 27 -14.55 9.63 6.35
C LYS A 27 -14.97 11.01 5.83
N LYS A 28 -14.02 11.80 5.31
CA LYS A 28 -14.26 13.16 4.81
C LYS A 28 -14.86 13.17 3.40
N TYR A 29 -14.44 12.24 2.55
CA TYR A 29 -14.80 12.23 1.13
C TYR A 29 -15.73 11.09 0.74
N GLY A 30 -16.02 10.16 1.66
CA GLY A 30 -16.90 9.00 1.43
C GLY A 30 -16.38 8.06 0.34
N LYS A 31 -15.07 8.05 0.08
CA LYS A 31 -14.44 7.28 -0.99
C LYS A 31 -13.37 6.37 -0.44
N GLU A 32 -13.26 5.20 -1.04
CA GLU A 32 -12.19 4.24 -0.77
C GLU A 32 -10.93 4.61 -1.54
N TYR A 33 -9.79 4.27 -0.95
CA TYR A 33 -8.47 4.38 -1.54
C TYR A 33 -7.59 3.23 -1.06
N VAL A 34 -6.64 2.83 -1.89
CA VAL A 34 -5.59 1.90 -1.47
C VAL A 34 -4.43 2.71 -0.91
N GLU A 35 -4.05 2.42 0.32
CA GLU A 35 -2.87 2.99 0.96
C GLU A 35 -1.70 2.02 0.81
N ILE A 36 -0.57 2.53 0.34
CA ILE A 36 0.73 1.86 0.40
C ILE A 36 1.61 2.66 1.35
N ALA A 37 2.14 2.03 2.39
CA ALA A 37 2.95 2.72 3.39
C ALA A 37 4.10 1.86 3.89
N LYS A 38 5.15 2.51 4.40
CA LYS A 38 6.19 1.84 5.18
C LYS A 38 5.81 1.88 6.64
N GLU A 39 5.63 0.74 7.29
CA GLU A 39 5.13 0.63 8.66
C GLU A 39 6.13 -0.06 9.59
N ARG A 40 6.23 0.46 10.82
CA ARG A 40 6.94 -0.17 11.94
C ARG A 40 6.28 0.21 13.25
N SER A 41 5.86 -0.79 14.02
CA SER A 41 5.26 -0.60 15.35
C SER A 41 4.11 0.42 15.34
N GLY A 42 3.22 0.33 14.34
CA GLY A 42 2.08 1.24 14.16
C GLY A 42 2.43 2.64 13.62
N LYS A 43 3.72 2.93 13.35
CA LYS A 43 4.14 4.19 12.73
C LYS A 43 4.31 4.02 11.24
N LYS A 44 3.56 4.82 10.46
CA LYS A 44 3.62 4.85 9.00
C LYS A 44 4.53 5.98 8.50
N LYS A 45 5.26 5.71 7.41
CA LYS A 45 6.09 6.67 6.67
C LYS A 45 5.95 6.44 5.16
N GLY A 46 6.18 7.48 4.36
CA GLY A 46 6.13 7.39 2.91
C GLY A 46 4.77 6.90 2.40
N ILE A 47 3.70 7.50 2.91
CA ILE A 47 2.32 7.09 2.60
C ILE A 47 1.99 7.53 1.18
N PHE A 48 1.50 6.58 0.39
CA PHE A 48 1.01 6.81 -0.96
C PHE A 48 -0.42 6.28 -1.08
N ASN A 49 -1.35 7.17 -1.42
CA ASN A 49 -2.76 6.83 -1.57
C ASN A 49 -3.11 6.77 -3.05
N LEU A 50 -3.69 5.64 -3.47
CA LEU A 50 -4.07 5.37 -4.85
C LEU A 50 -5.58 5.19 -4.96
N ASN A 51 -6.15 5.67 -6.05
CA ASN A 51 -7.53 5.32 -6.39
C ASN A 51 -7.61 3.80 -6.71
N PRO A 52 -8.55 3.04 -6.13
CA PRO A 52 -8.60 1.59 -6.31
C PRO A 52 -8.64 1.14 -7.77
N LYS A 53 -9.21 1.96 -8.67
CA LYS A 53 -9.28 1.66 -10.11
C LYS A 53 -7.93 1.48 -10.80
N TYR A 54 -6.85 2.04 -10.25
CA TYR A 54 -5.51 2.00 -10.85
C TYR A 54 -4.57 0.99 -10.20
N VAL A 55 -5.03 0.23 -9.21
CA VAL A 55 -4.17 -0.71 -8.44
C VAL A 55 -3.57 -1.79 -9.34
N ARG A 56 -4.39 -2.38 -10.21
CA ARG A 56 -3.94 -3.42 -11.15
C ARG A 56 -2.86 -2.88 -12.10
N GLU A 57 -3.11 -1.72 -12.69
CA GLU A 57 -2.18 -1.07 -13.62
C GLU A 57 -0.84 -0.74 -12.96
N LEU A 58 -0.86 -0.24 -11.72
CA LEU A 58 0.36 -0.01 -10.94
C LEU A 58 1.13 -1.32 -10.70
N GLY A 59 0.44 -2.38 -10.26
CA GLY A 59 1.06 -3.69 -10.02
C GLY A 59 1.71 -4.27 -11.27
N GLU A 60 1.01 -4.25 -12.40
CA GLU A 60 1.55 -4.71 -13.69
C GLU A 60 2.74 -3.88 -14.15
N THR A 61 2.71 -2.56 -13.93
CA THR A 61 3.82 -1.66 -14.27
C THR A 61 5.06 -1.93 -13.42
N LEU A 62 4.88 -2.19 -12.11
CA LEU A 62 5.98 -2.56 -11.22
C LEU A 62 6.64 -3.88 -11.61
N ILE A 63 5.84 -4.88 -12.03
CA ILE A 63 6.36 -6.15 -12.55
C ILE A 63 7.22 -5.90 -13.78
N LYS A 64 6.67 -5.18 -14.79
CA LYS A 64 7.41 -4.84 -16.02
C LYS A 64 8.70 -4.07 -15.72
N PHE A 65 8.67 -3.16 -14.74
CA PHE A 65 9.86 -2.42 -14.31
C PHE A 65 10.92 -3.35 -13.71
N ALA A 66 10.54 -4.29 -12.85
CA ALA A 66 11.46 -5.26 -12.27
C ALA A 66 12.11 -6.14 -13.36
N ASP A 67 11.29 -6.69 -14.27
CA ASP A 67 11.77 -7.52 -15.39
C ASP A 67 12.77 -6.76 -16.27
N ALA A 68 12.46 -5.51 -16.63
CA ALA A 68 13.33 -4.69 -17.49
C ALA A 68 14.67 -4.33 -16.84
N ASN A 69 14.73 -4.30 -15.50
CA ASN A 69 15.92 -3.93 -14.74
C ASN A 69 16.62 -5.11 -14.05
N LYS A 70 16.10 -6.35 -14.21
CA LYS A 70 16.63 -7.58 -13.60
C LYS A 70 16.73 -7.51 -12.07
N LEU A 71 15.67 -7.00 -11.44
CA LEU A 71 15.53 -6.89 -9.97
C LEU A 71 14.91 -8.15 -9.34
#